data_AF-A0A418B5F4-F1
#
_entry.id   AF-A0A418B5F4-F1
#
_cell.length_a   1.000
_cell.length_b   1.000
_cell.length_c   1.000
_cell.angle_alpha   90.00
_cell.angle_beta   90.00
_cell.angle_gamma   90.00
#
_symmetry.space_group_name_H-M   'P 1'
#
loop_
_entity.id
_entity.type
_entity.pdbx_description
1 polymer ?
#
loop_
_entity_poly.entity_id
_entity_poly.type
_entity_poly.pdbx_seq_one_letter_code
_entity_poly.pdbx_strand_id
1 'polypeptide(L)'
;MGVGHLGIVDGDYVDLSNLHRQVLHTPAKVGQLKVESARAAVLLRSPSIQVEVFPVRMDASNAVAIMESYDVVVDASDNVATRYLVNDMCCLLHKPLAVKVVSGLGRPLSGVQCSFDAWDMAFRHFKVWAPHLSLDHSSCLAPFSFHRNAMIAQFAALHQP
;
A
#
# COMPACT_ATOMS: atom_id res chain seq x y z
N MET A 1 -5.37 -7.15 -18.40
CA MET A 1 -5.38 -7.75 -17.05
C MET A 1 -5.29 -6.62 -16.04
N GLY A 2 -6.17 -6.59 -15.04
CA GLY A 2 -6.22 -5.54 -14.02
C GLY A 2 -6.81 -6.08 -12.72
N VAL A 3 -6.68 -5.31 -11.65
CA VAL A 3 -7.32 -5.63 -10.36
C VAL A 3 -8.83 -5.45 -10.50
N GLY A 4 -9.62 -6.46 -10.13
CA GLY A 4 -11.08 -6.43 -10.23
C GLY A 4 -11.76 -5.87 -8.97
N HIS A 5 -11.13 -6.06 -7.82
CA HIS A 5 -11.60 -5.61 -6.51
C HIS A 5 -10.45 -4.98 -5.73
N LEU A 6 -10.66 -3.78 -5.21
CA LEU A 6 -9.67 -3.01 -4.46
C LEU A 6 -10.20 -2.66 -3.07
N GLY A 7 -9.53 -3.14 -2.03
CA GLY A 7 -9.79 -2.72 -0.66
C GLY A 7 -8.84 -1.61 -0.24
N ILE A 8 -9.33 -0.60 0.46
CA ILE A 8 -8.53 0.54 0.95
C ILE A 8 -8.81 0.72 2.45
N VAL A 9 -7.78 0.63 3.28
CA VAL A 9 -7.86 0.95 4.72
C VAL A 9 -7.17 2.28 4.98
N ASP A 10 -7.88 3.22 5.60
CA ASP A 10 -7.31 4.46 6.12
C ASP A 10 -8.22 5.05 7.20
N GLY A 11 -7.69 5.31 8.38
CA GLY A 11 -8.45 5.90 9.49
C GLY A 11 -8.46 7.42 9.53
N ASP A 12 -7.75 8.11 8.62
CA ASP A 12 -7.58 9.56 8.67
C ASP A 12 -8.49 10.31 7.68
N TYR A 13 -8.62 11.61 7.92
CA TYR A 13 -9.23 12.56 7.01
C TYR A 13 -8.18 13.21 6.10
N VAL A 14 -8.61 13.69 4.95
CA VAL A 14 -7.77 14.48 4.04
C VAL A 14 -7.47 15.81 4.70
N ASP A 15 -6.19 16.12 4.88
CA ASP A 15 -5.71 17.40 5.39
C ASP A 15 -4.96 18.20 4.31
N LEU A 16 -4.98 19.54 4.39
CA LEU A 16 -4.26 20.42 3.46
C LEU A 16 -2.76 20.08 3.39
N SER A 17 -2.15 19.75 4.53
CA SER A 17 -0.75 19.33 4.61
C SER A 17 -0.45 18.05 3.84
N ASN A 18 -1.46 17.27 3.44
CA ASN A 18 -1.28 16.01 2.72
C ASN A 18 -1.14 16.24 1.21
N LEU A 19 -1.70 17.34 0.69
CA LEU A 19 -1.91 17.55 -0.75
C LEU A 19 -0.61 17.66 -1.56
N HIS A 20 0.51 18.06 -0.95
CA HIS A 20 1.79 18.17 -1.65
C HIS A 20 2.42 16.82 -2.01
N ARG A 21 2.00 15.72 -1.35
CA ARG A 21 2.53 14.36 -1.59
C ARG A 21 1.47 13.31 -1.91
N GLN A 22 0.22 13.56 -1.55
CA GLN A 22 -0.90 12.65 -1.79
C GLN A 22 -1.75 13.12 -2.99
N VAL A 23 -1.22 12.91 -4.18
CA VAL A 23 -1.80 13.37 -5.47
C VAL A 23 -3.19 12.82 -5.80
N LEU A 24 -3.66 11.81 -5.05
CA LEU A 24 -5.02 11.28 -5.17
C LEU A 24 -6.08 12.24 -4.61
N HIS A 25 -5.70 13.14 -3.70
CA HIS A 25 -6.61 14.06 -3.04
C HIS A 25 -6.52 15.46 -3.64
N THR A 26 -7.62 16.21 -3.57
CA THR A 26 -7.70 17.60 -4.04
C THR A 26 -8.10 18.53 -2.89
N PRO A 27 -7.88 19.86 -3.00
CA PRO A 27 -8.32 20.81 -1.99
C PRO A 27 -9.81 20.72 -1.64
N ALA A 28 -10.65 20.38 -2.61
CA ALA A 28 -12.09 20.20 -2.41
C ALA A 28 -12.47 18.97 -1.56
N LYS A 29 -11.50 18.07 -1.30
CA LYS A 29 -11.69 16.84 -0.52
C LYS A 29 -11.20 16.96 0.91
N VAL A 30 -10.64 18.11 1.32
CA VAL A 30 -10.21 18.35 2.70
C VAL A 30 -11.38 18.16 3.66
N GLY A 31 -11.12 17.46 4.77
CA GLY A 31 -12.14 17.08 5.75
C GLY A 31 -12.99 15.85 5.38
N GLN A 32 -12.80 15.25 4.21
CA GLN A 32 -13.39 13.95 3.86
C GLN A 32 -12.48 12.81 4.30
N LEU A 33 -13.05 11.63 4.56
CA LEU A 33 -12.27 10.43 4.81
C LEU A 33 -11.33 10.14 3.64
N LYS A 34 -10.07 9.83 3.92
CA LYS A 34 -9.09 9.52 2.87
C LYS A 34 -9.52 8.34 2.01
N VAL A 35 -10.09 7.30 2.63
CA VAL A 35 -10.60 6.13 1.90
C VAL A 35 -11.68 6.49 0.89
N GLU A 36 -12.61 7.37 1.23
CA GLU A 36 -13.70 7.78 0.33
C GLU A 36 -13.17 8.69 -0.79
N SER A 37 -12.24 9.58 -0.46
CA SER A 37 -11.56 10.41 -1.45
C SER A 37 -10.78 9.55 -2.45
N ALA A 38 -10.06 8.53 -1.96
CA ALA A 38 -9.34 7.58 -2.80
C ALA A 38 -10.28 6.74 -3.66
N ARG A 39 -11.38 6.22 -3.09
CA ARG A 39 -12.41 5.48 -3.82
C ARG A 39 -12.97 6.29 -4.99
N ALA A 40 -13.37 7.54 -4.73
CA ALA A 40 -13.86 8.43 -5.78
C ALA A 40 -12.81 8.65 -6.90
N ALA A 41 -11.54 8.84 -6.52
CA ALA A 41 -10.45 9.02 -7.47
C ALA A 41 -10.13 7.76 -8.31
N VAL A 42 -10.31 6.57 -7.74
CA VAL A 42 -10.16 5.28 -8.43
C VAL A 42 -11.32 5.06 -9.40
N LEU A 43 -12.56 5.21 -8.94
CA LEU A 43 -13.76 4.99 -9.75
C LEU A 43 -13.87 5.96 -10.93
N LEU A 44 -13.36 7.19 -10.79
CA LEU A 44 -13.28 8.14 -11.90
C LEU A 44 -12.39 7.62 -13.04
N ARG A 45 -11.33 6.86 -12.73
CA ARG A 45 -10.37 6.33 -13.71
C ARG A 45 -10.76 4.95 -14.22
N SER A 46 -11.29 4.09 -13.36
CA SER A 46 -11.67 2.72 -13.69
C SER A 46 -13.06 2.42 -13.12
N PRO A 47 -14.14 2.82 -13.81
CA PRO A 47 -15.51 2.68 -13.27
C PRO A 47 -15.96 1.23 -13.02
N SER A 48 -15.30 0.26 -13.67
CA SER A 48 -15.63 -1.17 -13.58
C SER A 48 -14.99 -1.89 -12.39
N ILE A 49 -14.09 -1.23 -11.64
CA ILE A 49 -13.44 -1.85 -10.48
C ILE A 49 -14.38 -1.78 -9.26
N GLN A 50 -14.47 -2.86 -8.51
CA GLN A 50 -15.12 -2.84 -7.20
C GLN A 50 -14.16 -2.22 -6.20
N VAL A 51 -14.64 -1.27 -5.40
CA VAL A 51 -13.82 -0.62 -4.36
C VAL A 51 -14.53 -0.73 -3.02
N GLU A 52 -13.89 -1.40 -2.08
CA GLU A 52 -14.29 -1.50 -0.69
C GLU A 52 -13.39 -0.60 0.17
N VAL A 53 -13.98 0.06 1.15
CA VAL A 53 -13.30 1.07 1.98
C VAL A 53 -13.50 0.78 3.45
N PHE A 54 -12.42 0.88 4.21
CA PHE A 54 -12.40 0.62 5.64
C PHE A 54 -11.86 1.88 6.35
N PRO A 55 -12.74 2.76 6.84
CA PRO A 55 -12.35 4.00 7.51
C PRO A 55 -11.90 3.76 8.96
N VAL A 56 -10.94 2.85 9.13
CA VAL A 56 -10.42 2.40 10.42
C VAL A 56 -8.90 2.38 10.42
N ARG A 57 -8.30 2.47 11.61
CA ARG A 57 -6.88 2.16 11.76
C ARG A 57 -6.72 0.65 11.90
N MET A 58 -5.79 0.08 11.15
CA MET A 58 -5.53 -1.35 11.21
C MET A 58 -4.87 -1.72 12.53
N ASP A 59 -5.45 -2.71 13.22
CA ASP A 59 -4.94 -3.27 14.46
C ASP A 59 -5.18 -4.79 14.50
N ALA A 60 -4.64 -5.47 15.51
CA ALA A 60 -4.75 -6.92 15.62
C ALA A 60 -6.20 -7.44 15.73
N SER A 61 -7.15 -6.60 16.17
CA SER A 61 -8.55 -6.99 16.32
C SER A 61 -9.31 -6.99 14.99
N ASN A 62 -8.87 -6.18 14.01
CA ASN A 62 -9.56 -6.02 12.73
C ASN A 62 -8.78 -6.56 11.53
N ALA A 63 -7.46 -6.74 11.63
CA ALA A 63 -6.60 -7.02 10.48
C ALA A 63 -6.96 -8.34 9.78
N VAL A 64 -7.26 -9.42 10.53
CA VAL A 64 -7.63 -10.71 9.93
C VAL A 64 -8.91 -10.58 9.10
N ALA A 65 -9.97 -10.04 9.70
CA ALA A 65 -11.27 -9.89 9.03
C ALA A 65 -11.18 -9.03 7.76
N ILE A 66 -10.33 -8.00 7.78
CA ILE A 66 -10.12 -7.12 6.63
C ILE A 66 -9.26 -7.80 5.56
N MET A 67 -8.18 -8.49 5.94
CA MET A 67 -7.20 -9.00 4.99
C MET A 67 -7.59 -10.35 4.36
N GLU A 68 -8.44 -11.15 5.01
CA GLU A 68 -8.75 -12.53 4.62
C GLU A 68 -9.32 -12.67 3.20
N SER A 69 -10.12 -11.71 2.72
CA SER A 69 -10.76 -11.76 1.40
C SER A 69 -9.89 -11.29 0.21
N TYR A 70 -8.65 -10.87 0.48
CA TYR A 70 -7.76 -10.29 -0.53
C TYR A 70 -6.58 -11.18 -0.90
N ASP A 71 -6.21 -11.25 -2.18
CA ASP A 71 -5.15 -12.14 -2.65
C ASP A 71 -3.75 -11.57 -2.46
N VAL A 72 -3.64 -10.24 -2.45
CA VAL A 72 -2.38 -9.50 -2.37
C VAL A 72 -2.55 -8.31 -1.45
N VAL A 73 -1.55 -8.06 -0.61
CA VAL A 73 -1.54 -6.93 0.32
C VAL A 73 -0.41 -5.97 -0.06
N VAL A 74 -0.72 -4.68 -0.09
CA VAL A 74 0.23 -3.60 -0.33
C VAL A 74 0.26 -2.71 0.91
N ASP A 75 1.41 -2.66 1.59
CA ASP A 75 1.66 -1.73 2.69
C ASP A 75 2.24 -0.41 2.16
N ALA A 76 1.49 0.67 2.38
CA ALA A 76 1.90 2.05 2.10
C ALA A 76 1.94 2.91 3.39
N SER A 77 1.87 2.27 4.56
CA SER A 77 1.80 2.96 5.85
C SER A 77 3.11 3.65 6.23
N ASP A 78 2.98 4.82 6.85
CA ASP A 78 4.09 5.57 7.43
C ASP A 78 4.38 5.16 8.89
N ASN A 79 3.51 4.32 9.48
CA ASN A 79 3.62 3.83 10.84
C ASN A 79 4.32 2.46 10.90
N VAL A 80 5.43 2.42 11.64
CA VAL A 80 6.21 1.21 11.90
C VAL A 80 5.38 0.09 12.53
N ALA A 81 4.48 0.42 13.47
CA ALA A 81 3.64 -0.58 14.13
C ALA A 81 2.67 -1.25 13.15
N THR A 82 2.07 -0.48 12.25
CA THR A 82 1.18 -0.99 11.19
C THR A 82 1.95 -1.88 10.21
N ARG A 83 3.18 -1.50 9.85
CA ARG A 83 4.03 -2.32 8.98
C ARG A 83 4.33 -3.70 9.56
N TYR A 84 4.71 -3.76 10.85
CA TYR A 84 4.95 -5.04 11.52
C TYR A 84 3.67 -5.87 11.62
N LEU A 85 2.55 -5.25 11.99
CA LEU A 85 1.27 -5.93 12.04
C LEU A 85 0.88 -6.52 10.67
N VAL A 86 0.94 -5.73 9.60
CA VAL A 86 0.59 -6.19 8.25
C VAL A 86 1.53 -7.31 7.81
N ASN A 87 2.82 -7.23 8.12
CA ASN A 87 3.77 -8.30 7.87
C ASN A 87 3.38 -9.60 8.59
N ASP A 88 3.12 -9.52 9.89
CA ASP A 88 2.76 -10.69 10.70
C ASP A 88 1.45 -11.31 10.22
N MET A 89 0.47 -10.50 9.82
CA MET A 89 -0.78 -10.97 9.24
C MET A 89 -0.58 -11.61 7.86
N CYS A 90 0.31 -11.08 7.02
CA CYS A 90 0.63 -11.70 5.74
C CYS A 90 1.32 -13.06 5.92
N CYS A 91 2.22 -13.19 6.90
CA CYS A 91 2.80 -14.47 7.31
C CYS A 91 1.74 -15.45 7.80
N LEU A 92 0.85 -15.00 8.69
CA LEU A 92 -0.22 -15.83 9.26
C LEU A 92 -1.21 -16.33 8.20
N LEU A 93 -1.57 -15.46 7.25
CA LEU A 93 -2.56 -15.74 6.22
C LEU A 93 -1.95 -16.31 4.93
N HIS A 94 -0.63 -16.50 4.89
CA HIS A 94 0.12 -16.92 3.71
C HIS A 94 -0.13 -16.06 2.46
N LYS A 95 -0.14 -14.73 2.64
CA LYS A 95 -0.44 -13.76 1.58
C LYS A 95 0.82 -13.03 1.11
N PRO A 96 1.00 -12.83 -0.21
CA PRO A 96 2.10 -12.01 -0.71
C PRO A 96 1.94 -10.55 -0.25
N LEU A 97 3.04 -9.96 0.21
CA LEU A 97 3.12 -8.60 0.71
C LEU A 97 4.06 -7.75 -0.15
N ALA A 98 3.58 -6.62 -0.65
CA ALA A 98 4.41 -5.60 -1.26
C ALA A 98 4.53 -4.39 -0.32
N VAL A 99 5.75 -4.01 0.05
CA VAL A 99 6.01 -2.85 0.91
C VAL A 99 6.80 -1.81 0.13
N LYS A 100 6.38 -0.55 0.22
CA LYS A 100 7.14 0.58 -0.34
C LYS A 100 7.36 1.65 0.72
N VAL A 101 8.63 1.99 0.96
CA VAL A 101 9.02 3.05 1.89
C VAL A 101 9.86 4.07 1.15
N VAL A 102 9.49 5.34 1.29
CA VAL A 102 10.25 6.48 0.74
C VAL A 102 10.60 7.41 1.89
N SER A 103 11.89 7.70 2.07
CA SER A 103 12.37 8.66 3.07
C SER A 103 13.27 9.71 2.42
N GLY A 104 13.17 10.95 2.89
CA GLY A 104 13.97 12.06 2.40
C GLY A 104 13.89 13.28 3.33
N LEU A 105 14.94 13.50 4.11
CA LEU A 105 15.19 14.76 4.81
C LEU A 105 16.50 15.36 4.27
N GLY A 106 16.40 16.37 3.40
CA GLY A 106 17.57 17.16 2.95
C GLY A 106 18.63 16.41 2.12
N ARG A 107 18.33 15.20 1.62
CA ARG A 107 19.17 14.37 0.74
C ARG A 107 18.32 13.84 -0.43
N PRO A 108 18.90 13.35 -1.54
CA PRO A 108 18.14 12.74 -2.63
C PRO A 108 17.22 11.62 -2.10
N LEU A 109 16.00 11.53 -2.62
CA LEU A 109 15.01 10.52 -2.23
C LEU A 109 15.64 9.12 -2.29
N SER A 110 15.78 8.45 -1.15
CA SER A 110 16.10 7.04 -1.07
C SER A 110 14.81 6.27 -0.86
N GLY A 111 14.43 5.50 -1.88
CA GLY A 111 13.28 4.60 -1.85
C GLY A 111 13.75 3.15 -1.73
N VAL A 112 13.11 2.40 -0.85
CA VAL A 112 13.23 0.94 -0.81
C VAL A 112 11.88 0.36 -1.18
N GLN A 113 11.87 -0.42 -2.27
CA GLN A 113 10.75 -1.30 -2.60
C GLN A 113 11.17 -2.74 -2.32
N CYS A 114 10.36 -3.44 -1.54
CA CYS A 114 10.56 -4.83 -1.18
C CYS A 114 9.26 -5.59 -1.45
N SER A 115 9.34 -6.68 -2.21
CA SER A 115 8.28 -7.69 -2.21
C SER A 115 8.69 -8.84 -1.31
N PHE A 116 7.84 -9.17 -0.35
CA PHE A 116 8.00 -10.31 0.54
C PHE A 116 6.94 -11.34 0.16
N ASP A 117 7.42 -12.52 -0.22
CA ASP A 117 6.56 -13.67 -0.46
C ASP A 117 6.45 -14.44 0.86
N ALA A 118 5.31 -14.26 1.52
CA ALA A 118 5.06 -14.92 2.81
C ALA A 118 4.82 -16.43 2.68
N TRP A 119 4.59 -16.93 1.45
CA TRP A 119 4.36 -18.36 1.21
C TRP A 119 5.62 -19.21 1.43
N ASP A 120 6.78 -18.71 1.01
CA ASP A 120 8.07 -19.40 1.16
C ASP A 120 9.06 -18.63 2.04
N MET A 121 8.59 -17.59 2.73
CA MET A 121 9.39 -16.68 3.56
C MET A 121 10.58 -16.06 2.80
N ALA A 122 10.43 -15.87 1.49
CA ALA A 122 11.50 -15.33 0.64
C ALA A 122 11.28 -13.85 0.32
N PHE A 123 12.35 -13.06 0.44
CA PHE A 123 12.41 -11.74 -0.17
C PHE A 123 12.59 -11.90 -1.68
N ARG A 124 11.66 -11.37 -2.46
CA ARG A 124 11.79 -11.30 -3.92
C ARG A 124 11.92 -9.82 -4.31
N HIS A 125 12.97 -9.48 -5.06
CA HIS A 125 13.35 -8.13 -5.49
C HIS A 125 13.60 -7.08 -4.38
N PHE A 126 14.86 -6.66 -4.32
CA PHE A 126 15.33 -5.44 -3.66
C PHE A 126 15.60 -4.40 -4.76
N LYS A 127 14.76 -3.35 -4.89
CA LYS A 127 15.11 -2.18 -5.69
C LYS A 127 15.31 -1.00 -4.75
N VAL A 128 16.54 -0.84 -4.30
CA VAL A 128 17.01 0.35 -3.59
C VAL A 128 17.50 1.31 -4.67
N TRP A 129 16.85 2.45 -4.84
CA TRP A 129 17.40 3.49 -5.69
C TRP A 129 18.47 4.26 -4.88
N ALA A 130 19.74 3.95 -5.13
CA ALA A 130 20.88 4.77 -4.75
C ALA A 130 21.66 5.09 -6.04
N PRO A 131 22.00 6.36 -6.33
CA PRO A 131 22.58 6.77 -7.62
C PRO A 131 23.96 6.16 -7.95
N HIS A 132 24.49 5.23 -7.14
CA HIS A 132 25.87 4.74 -7.24
C HIS A 132 26.04 3.21 -7.09
N LEU A 133 24.99 2.40 -7.20
CA LEU A 133 25.16 0.93 -7.30
C LEU A 133 24.49 0.40 -8.57
N SER A 134 25.32 -0.07 -9.50
CA SER A 134 24.88 -0.94 -10.59
C SER A 134 24.49 -2.30 -10.01
N LEU A 135 23.30 -2.80 -10.35
CA LEU A 135 22.92 -4.17 -10.04
C LEU A 135 22.41 -4.89 -11.29
N ASP A 136 22.89 -6.12 -11.37
CA ASP A 136 22.74 -7.10 -12.44
C ASP A 136 21.27 -7.49 -12.67
N HIS A 137 20.94 -7.68 -13.94
CA HIS A 137 19.62 -8.05 -14.45
C HIS A 137 19.63 -9.54 -14.80
N SER A 138 19.18 -10.42 -13.91
CA SER A 138 18.81 -11.77 -14.37
C SER A 138 17.81 -12.48 -13.46
N SER A 139 16.83 -13.10 -14.12
CA SER A 139 15.77 -14.01 -13.64
C SER A 139 14.49 -13.40 -13.05
N CYS A 140 13.80 -12.59 -13.86
CA CYS A 140 12.34 -12.57 -13.84
C CYS A 140 11.85 -13.64 -14.82
N LEU A 141 10.93 -14.52 -14.41
CA LEU A 141 9.80 -15.00 -15.22
C LEU A 141 9.00 -16.06 -14.43
N ALA A 142 7.84 -15.65 -13.92
CA ALA A 142 6.69 -16.55 -13.76
C ALA A 142 5.44 -15.79 -14.23
N PRO A 143 4.62 -16.37 -15.12
CA PRO A 143 3.42 -15.70 -15.64
C PRO A 143 2.33 -15.73 -14.58
N PHE A 144 2.26 -14.67 -13.79
CA PHE A 144 1.18 -14.49 -12.83
C PHE A 144 -0.09 -14.04 -13.58
N SER A 145 -1.00 -14.97 -13.85
CA SER A 145 -2.35 -14.64 -14.34
C SER A 145 -3.18 -14.09 -13.18
N PHE A 146 -3.89 -12.96 -13.37
CA PHE A 146 -4.60 -12.24 -12.33
C PHE A 146 -6.10 -12.11 -12.70
N HIS A 147 -6.97 -12.77 -11.93
CA HIS A 147 -8.28 -12.26 -11.55
C HIS A 147 -8.16 -11.95 -10.05
N ARG A 148 -7.62 -10.79 -9.62
CA ARG A 148 -7.26 -10.63 -8.19
C ARG A 148 -7.87 -9.43 -7.50
N ASN A 149 -8.19 -9.67 -6.25
CA ASN A 149 -8.54 -8.71 -5.23
C ASN A 149 -7.24 -8.18 -4.63
N ALA A 150 -7.02 -6.87 -4.67
CA ALA A 150 -5.85 -6.23 -4.06
C ALA A 150 -6.28 -5.40 -2.84
N MET A 151 -5.51 -5.50 -1.77
CA MET A 151 -5.68 -4.68 -0.57
C MET A 151 -4.58 -3.64 -0.48
N ILE A 152 -4.93 -2.37 -0.28
CA ILE A 152 -3.96 -1.31 0.04
C ILE A 152 -4.17 -0.87 1.49
N ALA A 153 -3.18 -1.18 2.32
CA ALA A 153 -3.08 -0.71 3.69
C ALA A 153 -2.39 0.67 3.71
N GLN A 154 -3.24 1.69 3.78
CA GLN A 154 -3.08 3.10 4.17
C GLN A 154 -1.98 3.99 3.58
N PHE A 155 -2.38 5.17 3.06
CA PHE A 155 -1.53 6.33 2.75
C PHE A 155 -1.61 7.34 3.91
N ALA A 156 -0.95 7.06 5.02
CA ALA A 156 -0.85 8.04 6.10
C ALA A 156 0.23 9.09 5.76
N ALA A 157 -0.12 10.34 6.05
CA ALA A 157 0.72 11.50 5.81
C ALA A 157 1.21 11.96 7.16
N LEU A 158 2.51 11.74 7.40
CA LEU A 158 3.33 12.34 8.46
C LEU A 158 2.68 13.60 9.06
N HIS A 159 2.07 13.45 10.22
CA HIS A 159 2.00 14.52 11.21
C HIS A 159 3.35 14.52 11.91
N GLN A 160 4.14 15.56 11.70
CA GLN A 160 5.13 15.97 12.69
C GLN A 160 4.62 17.24 13.38
N PRO A 161 4.88 17.39 14.69
CA PRO A 161 4.36 18.49 15.51
C PRO A 161 4.83 19.87 15.04
#